data_AF-A0A4V6NJS6-F1
#
_entry.id   AF-A0A4V6NJS6-F1
#
_cell.length_a   1.000
_cell.length_b   1.000
_cell.length_c   1.000
_cell.angle_alpha   90.00
_cell.angle_beta   90.00
_cell.angle_gamma   90.00
#
_symmetry.space_group_name_H-M   'P 1'
#
loop_
_entity.id
_entity.type
_entity.pdbx_description
1 polymer ?
#
loop_
_entity_poly.entity_id
_entity_poly.type
_entity_poly.pdbx_seq_one_letter_code
_entity_poly.pdbx_strand_id
1 'polypeptide(L)'
;MIQALALMGVRLSNLFWRTEEQMERLRPFFPKSHGKPRVDDRRVLSGITFINRNGLRWCDAPREYGPPKTLYNRWKRWGDMGVFARMMEGLVPTGPL
;
A
#
# COMPACT_ATOMS: atom_id res chain seq x y z
N MET A 1 24.87 -18.16 11.97
CA MET A 1 24.02 -17.51 12.99
C MET A 1 23.76 -16.07 12.57
N ILE A 2 22.98 -15.79 11.54
CA ILE A 2 21.51 -15.74 11.55
C ILE A 2 21.04 -16.36 10.22
N GLN A 3 20.72 -17.65 10.24
CA GLN A 3 20.20 -18.36 9.07
C GLN A 3 18.68 -18.52 9.22
N ALA A 4 17.96 -18.21 8.15
CA ALA A 4 16.89 -19.04 7.63
C ALA A 4 15.68 -19.37 8.55
N LEU A 5 15.10 -18.38 9.24
CA LEU A 5 13.79 -18.55 9.88
C LEU A 5 12.87 -17.35 9.61
N ALA A 6 12.17 -17.37 8.47
CA ALA A 6 10.83 -16.79 8.26
C ALA A 6 10.38 -16.78 6.78
N LEU A 7 10.86 -17.72 5.94
CA LEU A 7 10.29 -17.93 4.59
C LEU A 7 9.10 -18.90 4.57
N MET A 8 8.61 -19.34 5.73
CA MET A 8 7.42 -20.18 5.84
C MET A 8 6.48 -19.61 6.90
N GLY A 9 5.37 -19.01 6.46
CA GLY A 9 4.27 -18.64 7.34
C GLY A 9 4.18 -17.16 7.68
N VAL A 10 3.93 -16.30 6.69
CA VAL A 10 3.15 -15.08 6.96
C VAL A 10 1.77 -15.57 7.40
N ARG A 11 1.56 -15.74 8.71
CA ARG A 11 0.23 -16.05 9.25
C ARG A 11 -0.74 -14.95 8.77
N LEU A 12 -1.91 -15.37 8.28
CA LEU A 12 -3.01 -14.48 7.89
C LEU A 12 -3.38 -13.43 8.96
N SER A 13 -3.04 -13.69 10.23
CA SER A 13 -3.22 -12.75 11.35
C SER A 13 -2.30 -11.52 11.32
N ASN A 14 -1.28 -11.49 10.46
CA ASN A 14 -0.34 -10.36 10.34
C ASN A 14 -0.62 -9.45 9.13
N LEU A 15 -1.74 -9.64 8.43
CA LEU A 15 -2.10 -8.73 7.34
C LEU A 15 -2.28 -7.31 7.89
N PHE A 16 -1.60 -6.37 7.25
CA PHE A 16 -1.76 -4.95 7.50
C PHE A 16 -2.98 -4.44 6.72
N TRP A 17 -3.96 -3.87 7.42
CA TRP A 17 -5.08 -3.18 6.81
C TRP A 17 -5.16 -1.77 7.35
N ARG A 18 -5.25 -0.77 6.47
CA ARG A 18 -5.60 0.58 6.89
C ARG A 18 -7.01 0.62 7.46
N THR A 19 -7.27 1.48 8.44
CA THR A 19 -8.63 1.71 8.94
C THR A 19 -9.42 2.58 7.97
N GLU A 20 -10.74 2.64 8.11
CA GLU A 20 -11.58 3.52 7.28
C GLU A 20 -11.24 4.99 7.52
N GLU A 21 -10.95 5.39 8.77
CA GLU A 21 -10.57 6.76 9.11
C GLU A 21 -9.23 7.15 8.46
N GLN A 22 -8.28 6.22 8.43
CA GLN A 22 -7.02 6.44 7.70
C GLN A 22 -7.28 6.57 6.19
N MET A 23 -8.18 5.77 5.64
CA MET A 23 -8.54 5.84 4.23
C MET A 23 -9.27 7.13 3.88
N GLU A 24 -10.12 7.65 4.76
CA GLU A 24 -10.83 8.92 4.58
C GLU A 24 -9.84 10.08 4.45
N ARG A 25 -8.83 10.14 5.33
CA ARG A 25 -7.76 11.14 5.26
C ARG A 25 -6.94 11.04 3.97
N LEU A 26 -6.76 9.84 3.44
CA LEU A 26 -5.98 9.58 2.23
C LEU A 26 -6.79 9.77 0.94
N ARG A 27 -8.12 9.73 1.05
CA ARG A 27 -9.06 9.75 -0.08
C ARG A 27 -8.84 10.91 -1.06
N PRO A 28 -8.54 12.15 -0.62
CA PRO A 28 -8.31 13.28 -1.51
C PRO A 28 -7.09 13.13 -2.43
N PHE A 29 -6.09 12.32 -2.06
CA PHE A 29 -4.83 12.20 -2.81
C PHE A 29 -4.90 11.16 -3.93
N PHE A 30 -5.90 10.26 -3.94
CA PHE A 30 -5.99 9.25 -4.98
C PHE A 30 -6.36 9.87 -6.33
N PRO A 31 -5.71 9.44 -7.43
CA PRO A 31 -6.00 9.96 -8.76
C PRO A 31 -7.41 9.56 -9.20
N LYS A 32 -8.13 10.48 -9.87
CA LYS A 32 -9.51 10.27 -10.37
C LYS A 32 -9.60 9.04 -11.29
N SER A 33 -10.66 8.25 -11.15
CA SER A 33 -10.92 7.11 -12.04
C SER A 33 -11.42 7.62 -13.40
N HIS A 34 -10.94 7.02 -14.47
CA HIS A 34 -11.36 7.33 -15.85
C HIS A 34 -12.42 6.33 -16.32
N GLY A 35 -13.57 6.27 -15.64
CA GLY A 35 -14.74 5.49 -16.07
C GLY A 35 -14.73 3.98 -15.79
N LYS A 36 -13.65 3.40 -15.25
CA LYS A 36 -13.65 2.01 -14.74
C LYS A 36 -13.90 1.96 -13.22
N PRO A 37 -14.66 0.98 -12.71
CA PRO A 37 -14.76 0.74 -11.27
C PRO A 37 -13.35 0.57 -10.68
N ARG A 38 -13.05 1.29 -9.59
CA ARG A 38 -11.74 1.19 -8.96
C ARG A 38 -11.62 -0.17 -8.28
N VAL A 39 -10.51 -0.87 -8.55
CA VAL A 39 -10.01 -1.89 -7.61
C VAL A 39 -9.87 -1.20 -6.26
N ASP A 40 -10.39 -1.85 -5.20
CA ASP A 40 -10.38 -1.38 -3.81
C ASP A 40 -9.02 -0.74 -3.43
N ASP A 41 -9.00 0.59 -3.34
CA ASP A 41 -7.78 1.35 -3.07
C ASP A 41 -7.25 1.09 -1.64
N ARG A 42 -8.13 0.74 -0.68
CA ARG A 42 -7.73 0.33 0.67
C ARG A 42 -6.92 -0.94 0.60
N ARG A 43 -7.38 -1.92 -0.16
CA ARG A 43 -6.67 -3.18 -0.38
C ARG A 43 -5.32 -2.97 -1.05
N VAL A 44 -5.29 -2.21 -2.14
CA VAL A 44 -4.05 -1.99 -2.90
C VAL A 44 -3.02 -1.23 -2.06
N LEU A 45 -3.43 -0.14 -1.40
CA LEU A 45 -2.49 0.66 -0.59
C LEU A 45 -2.00 -0.11 0.65
N SER A 46 -2.88 -0.90 1.27
CA SER A 46 -2.50 -1.80 2.38
C SER A 46 -1.49 -2.85 1.93
N GLY A 47 -1.70 -3.48 0.78
CA GLY A 47 -0.77 -4.47 0.22
C GLY A 47 0.59 -3.88 -0.15
N ILE A 48 0.60 -2.72 -0.81
CA ILE A 48 1.86 -1.99 -1.11
C ILE A 48 2.62 -1.68 0.18
N THR A 49 1.93 -1.21 1.22
CA THR A 49 2.57 -0.89 2.51
C THR A 49 3.11 -2.14 3.19
N PHE A 50 2.36 -3.24 3.14
CA PHE A 50 2.81 -4.52 3.69
C PHE A 50 4.09 -5.01 3.01
N ILE A 51 4.14 -4.99 1.68
CA ILE A 51 5.31 -5.42 0.90
C ILE A 51 6.52 -4.55 1.24
N ASN A 52 6.36 -3.22 1.19
CA ASN A 52 7.45 -2.28 1.43
C ASN A 52 7.97 -2.35 2.87
N ARG A 53 7.08 -2.49 3.87
CA ARG A 53 7.47 -2.57 5.29
C ARG A 53 8.26 -3.84 5.61
N ASN A 54 7.97 -4.94 4.91
CA ASN A 54 8.60 -6.23 5.17
C ASN A 54 9.72 -6.57 4.16
N GLY A 55 10.01 -5.68 3.20
CA GLY A 55 11.05 -5.91 2.18
C GLY A 55 10.75 -7.11 1.27
N LEU A 56 9.47 -7.41 1.02
CA LEU A 56 9.08 -8.56 0.21
C LEU A 56 9.21 -8.29 -1.28
N ARG A 57 9.37 -9.35 -2.07
CA ARG A 57 9.17 -9.25 -3.51
C ARG A 57 7.68 -9.17 -3.81
N TRP A 58 7.30 -8.48 -4.88
CA TRP A 58 5.90 -8.35 -5.29
C TRP A 58 5.20 -9.71 -5.51
N CYS A 59 5.90 -10.72 -6.02
CA CYS A 59 5.37 -12.07 -6.23
C CYS A 59 4.98 -12.78 -4.93
N ASP A 60 5.56 -12.37 -3.80
CA ASP A 60 5.33 -12.97 -2.49
C ASP A 60 4.20 -12.25 -1.72
N ALA A 61 3.47 -11.33 -2.38
CA ALA A 61 2.36 -10.61 -1.78
C ALA A 61 1.22 -11.57 -1.37
N PRO A 62 0.63 -11.42 -0.17
CA PRO A 62 -0.58 -12.15 0.21
C PRO A 62 -1.71 -11.93 -0.79
N ARG A 63 -2.39 -13.03 -1.16
CA ARG A 63 -3.48 -13.04 -2.14
C ARG A 63 -4.65 -12.13 -1.76
N GLU A 64 -4.83 -11.87 -0.46
CA GLU A 64 -5.87 -11.01 0.10
C GLU A 64 -5.73 -9.56 -0.39
N TYR A 65 -4.51 -9.13 -0.75
CA TYR A 65 -4.28 -7.82 -1.36
C TYR A 65 -4.52 -7.79 -2.87
N GLY A 66 -4.74 -8.94 -3.50
CA GLY A 66 -4.94 -9.09 -4.93
C GLY A 66 -3.67 -9.39 -5.72
N PRO A 67 -3.73 -9.38 -7.07
CA PRO A 67 -2.65 -9.85 -7.92
C PRO A 67 -1.36 -9.02 -7.75
N PRO A 68 -0.18 -9.66 -7.62
CA PRO A 68 1.12 -9.00 -7.57
C PRO A 68 1.33 -7.92 -8.64
N LYS A 69 0.96 -8.22 -9.89
CA LYS A 69 1.07 -7.30 -11.03
C LYS A 69 0.25 -6.03 -10.82
N THR A 70 -0.93 -6.14 -10.21
CA THR A 70 -1.80 -5.00 -9.90
C THR A 70 -1.16 -4.10 -8.85
N LEU A 71 -0.58 -4.70 -7.79
CA LEU A 71 0.11 -3.96 -6.73
C LEU A 71 1.31 -3.20 -7.28
N TYR A 72 2.18 -3.88 -8.03
CA TYR A 72 3.36 -3.27 -8.65
C TYR A 72 2.98 -2.14 -9.62
N ASN A 73 2.06 -2.40 -10.55
CA ASN A 73 1.63 -1.40 -11.53
C ASN A 73 1.03 -0.16 -10.86
N ARG A 74 0.28 -0.36 -9.78
CA ARG A 74 -0.31 0.75 -9.03
C ARG A 74 0.76 1.51 -8.26
N TRP A 75 1.66 0.82 -7.57
CA TRP A 75 2.77 1.45 -6.87
C TRP A 75 3.61 2.30 -7.83
N LYS A 76 4.01 1.76 -8.97
CA LYS A 76 4.75 2.51 -9.99
C LYS A 76 3.99 3.74 -10.47
N ARG A 77 2.75 3.55 -10.94
CA ARG A 77 1.93 4.66 -11.48
C ARG A 77 1.66 5.75 -10.45
N TRP A 78 1.38 5.39 -9.20
CA TRP A 78 1.16 6.36 -8.12
C TRP A 78 2.45 7.08 -7.71
N GLY A 79 3.59 6.38 -7.76
CA GLY A 79 4.92 6.99 -7.61
C GLY A 79 5.19 8.02 -8.69
N ASP A 80 5.02 7.64 -9.96
CA ASP A 80 5.24 8.53 -11.12
C ASP A 80 4.32 9.76 -11.09
N MET A 81 3.11 9.63 -10.52
CA MET A 81 2.15 10.73 -10.35
C MET A 81 2.35 11.54 -9.06
N GLY A 82 3.40 11.26 -8.26
CA GLY A 82 3.65 11.93 -6.99
C GLY A 82 2.53 11.77 -5.96
N VAL A 83 1.72 10.69 -6.04
CA VAL A 83 0.61 10.44 -5.10
C VAL A 83 1.16 10.19 -3.70
N PHE A 84 2.22 9.38 -3.58
CA PHE A 84 2.82 9.10 -2.28
C PHE A 84 3.47 10.32 -1.63
N ALA A 85 4.13 11.17 -2.42
CA ALA A 85 4.72 12.42 -1.93
C ALA A 85 3.63 13.33 -1.34
N ARG A 86 2.54 13.56 -2.09
CA ARG A 86 1.40 14.36 -1.63
C ARG A 86 0.70 13.78 -0.41
N MET A 87 0.59 12.45 -0.32
CA MET A 87 0.07 11.80 0.89
C MET A 87 0.96 12.08 2.10
N MET A 88 2.28 12.06 1.96
CA MET A 88 3.20 12.38 3.06
C MET A 88 3.11 13.85 3.44
N GLU A 89 3.17 14.76 2.47
CA GLU A 89 3.06 16.22 2.70
C GLU A 89 1.75 16.61 3.37
N GLY A 90 0.62 16.07 2.90
CA GLY A 90 -0.69 16.35 3.48
C GLY A 90 -0.95 15.71 4.84
N LEU A 91 -0.06 14.82 5.30
CA LEU A 91 -0.10 14.22 6.63
C LEU A 91 0.88 14.86 7.62
N VAL A 92 1.81 15.71 7.17
CA VAL A 92 2.65 16.51 8.06
C VAL A 92 1.77 17.59 8.69
N PRO A 93 1.71 17.72 10.03
CA PRO A 93 1.04 18.84 10.66
C PRO A 93 1.72 20.13 10.18
N THR A 94 0.97 21.02 9.54
CA THR A 94 1.43 22.37 9.24
C THR A 94 1.54 23.15 10.55
N GLY A 95 2.58 22.90 11.33
CA GLY A 95 2.92 23.63 12.55
C GLY A 95 4.38 24.06 12.48
N PRO A 96 4.73 25.27 12.94
CA PRO A 96 6.13 25.69 12.97
C PRO A 96 6.91 24.80 13.94
N LEU A 97 8.16 24.51 13.57
CA LEU A 97 9.16 23.91 14.45
C LEU A 97 9.39 24.77 15.70
#